data_AF-A0A8K1YJA1-F1
#
_entry.id   AF-A0A8K1YJA1-F1
#
_cell.length_a   1.000
_cell.length_b   1.000
_cell.length_c   1.000
_cell.angle_alpha   90.00
_cell.angle_beta   90.00
_cell.angle_gamma   90.00
#
_symmetry.space_group_name_H-M   'P 1'
#
loop_
_entity.id
_entity.type
_entity.pdbx_description
1 polymer ?
#
loop_
_entity_poly.entity_id
_entity_poly.type
_entity_poly.pdbx_seq_one_letter_code
_entity_poly.pdbx_strand_id
1 'polypeptide(L)'
;MFLFHQYDSFRIFLLVCISIPFLAFSIPKLVAPTREGPEKLASYESGIEPKGDTWIRFQIRYYMFALVFTVSDVETVFLYPWAIAFGDLGLFGFVEVIVFIFVLIVGLVYAWRKGASEWSQFPNSRVRMTAGESNTKRKTLSSIR
;
A
#
# COMPACT_ATOMS: atom_id res chain seq x y z
N MET A 1 -17.72 20.88 30.32
CA MET A 1 -16.82 20.30 31.34
C MET A 1 -16.06 19.15 30.68
N PHE A 2 -14.78 19.32 30.35
CA PHE A 2 -14.00 18.31 29.62
C PHE A 2 -13.72 17.10 30.52
N LEU A 3 -14.20 15.92 30.12
CA LEU A 3 -14.00 14.62 30.79
C LEU A 3 -12.60 14.05 30.52
N PHE A 4 -11.53 14.79 30.85
CA PHE A 4 -10.16 14.31 30.59
C PHE A 4 -9.80 13.05 31.39
N HIS A 5 -10.40 12.86 32.57
CA HIS A 5 -10.14 11.70 33.42
C HIS A 5 -10.49 10.35 32.78
N GLN A 6 -11.50 10.30 31.91
CA GLN A 6 -11.89 9.05 31.26
C GLN A 6 -10.87 8.58 30.22
N TYR A 7 -10.02 9.48 29.73
CA TYR A 7 -8.99 9.20 28.73
C TYR A 7 -7.58 9.10 29.34
N ASP A 8 -7.43 9.22 30.65
CA ASP A 8 -6.11 9.14 31.31
C ASP A 8 -5.47 7.77 31.10
N SER A 9 -6.23 6.68 31.20
CA SER A 9 -5.74 5.33 30.92
C SER A 9 -5.26 5.18 29.47
N PHE A 10 -5.99 5.75 28.50
CA PHE A 10 -5.60 5.73 27.09
C PHE A 10 -4.30 6.51 26.85
N ARG A 11 -4.17 7.70 27.46
CA ARG A 11 -2.97 8.54 27.35
C ARG A 11 -1.74 7.86 27.93
N ILE A 12 -1.87 7.28 29.12
CA ILE A 12 -0.77 6.55 29.78
C ILE A 12 -0.37 5.36 28.94
N PHE A 13 -1.33 4.58 28.44
CA PHE A 13 -1.07 3.44 27.56
C PHE A 13 -0.33 3.85 26.28
N LEU A 14 -0.77 4.93 25.62
CA LEU A 14 -0.13 5.46 24.43
C LEU A 14 1.32 5.91 24.70
N LEU A 15 1.57 6.59 25.83
CA LEU A 15 2.92 6.99 26.24
C LEU A 15 3.83 5.78 26.49
N VAL A 16 3.31 4.72 27.12
CA VAL A 16 4.05 3.46 27.32
C VAL A 16 4.35 2.78 25.98
N CYS A 17 3.36 2.69 25.08
CA CYS A 17 3.55 2.09 23.75
C CYS A 17 4.58 2.81 22.89
N ILE A 18 4.72 4.14 23.02
CA ILE A 18 5.74 4.92 22.31
C ILE A 18 7.10 4.83 23.02
N SER A 19 7.12 4.80 24.35
CA SER A 19 8.37 4.77 25.11
C SER A 19 9.13 3.45 24.91
N ILE A 20 8.44 2.31 24.82
CA ILE A 20 9.06 1.00 24.61
C ILE A 20 9.95 0.95 23.34
N PRO A 21 9.44 1.22 22.11
CA PRO A 21 10.27 1.22 20.91
C PRO A 21 11.34 2.31 20.98
N PHE A 22 11.06 3.48 21.57
CA PHE A 22 12.05 4.53 21.74
C PHE A 22 13.24 4.08 22.60
N LEU A 23 12.99 3.42 23.74
CA LEU A 23 14.03 2.82 24.57
C LEU A 23 14.75 1.68 23.82
N ALA A 24 13.99 0.83 23.12
CA ALA A 24 14.55 -0.29 22.36
C ALA A 24 15.51 0.15 21.24
N PHE A 25 15.27 1.29 20.59
CA PHE A 25 16.22 1.87 19.62
C PHE A 25 17.35 2.66 20.28
N SER A 26 17.13 3.26 21.46
CA SER A 26 18.13 4.07 22.16
C SER A 26 19.21 3.20 22.83
N ILE A 27 18.85 2.09 23.45
CA ILE A 27 19.79 1.23 24.19
C ILE A 27 20.91 0.69 23.29
N PRO A 28 20.64 0.09 22.11
CA PRO A 28 21.69 -0.38 21.21
C PRO A 28 22.58 0.75 20.71
N LYS A 29 22.04 1.96 20.52
CA LYS A 29 22.83 3.12 20.10
C LYS A 29 23.89 3.54 21.14
N LEU A 30 23.61 3.33 22.44
CA LEU A 30 24.57 3.64 23.52
C LEU A 30 25.52 2.48 23.84
N VAL A 31 25.02 1.24 23.80
CA VAL A 31 25.78 0.07 24.30
C VAL A 31 26.50 -0.69 23.19
N ALA A 32 25.99 -0.65 21.94
CA ALA A 32 26.60 -1.44 20.87
C ALA A 32 27.90 -0.79 20.36
N PRO A 33 28.95 -1.60 20.10
CA PRO A 33 30.17 -1.10 19.48
C PRO A 33 29.86 -0.55 18.09
N THR A 34 29.98 0.76 17.96
CA THR A 34 29.72 1.46 16.70
C THR A 34 30.99 1.45 15.87
N ARG A 35 31.06 0.56 14.88
CA ARG A 35 32.09 0.58 13.84
C ARG A 35 31.44 1.06 12.54
N GLU A 36 31.69 2.31 12.20
CA GLU A 36 31.26 2.92 10.95
C GLU A 36 32.34 2.66 9.90
N GLY A 37 32.05 1.80 8.94
CA GLY A 37 32.89 1.54 7.78
C GLY A 37 32.16 1.97 6.51
N PRO A 38 32.87 2.42 5.46
CA PRO A 38 32.25 2.84 4.21
C PRO A 38 31.40 1.73 3.57
N GLU A 39 31.79 0.46 3.74
CA GLU A 39 31.04 -0.70 3.26
C GLU A 39 29.71 -0.90 4.02
N LYS A 40 29.66 -0.62 5.33
CA LYS A 40 28.45 -0.77 6.16
C LYS A 40 27.38 0.27 5.83
N LEU A 41 27.80 1.42 5.30
CA LEU A 41 26.93 2.54 4.89
C LEU A 41 26.57 2.48 3.40
N ALA A 42 27.18 1.57 2.64
CA ALA A 42 26.85 1.38 1.24
C ALA A 42 25.50 0.67 1.09
N SER A 43 24.76 0.99 0.02
CA SER A 43 23.52 0.29 -0.32
C SER A 43 23.80 -1.18 -0.63
N TYR A 44 22.94 -2.06 -0.12
CA TYR A 44 23.07 -3.50 -0.36
C TYR A 44 22.73 -3.84 -1.82
N GLU A 45 23.73 -4.27 -2.59
CA GLU A 45 23.60 -4.69 -4.00
C GLU A 45 24.33 -6.03 -4.23
N SER A 46 24.17 -6.98 -3.29
CA SER A 46 24.79 -8.32 -3.31
C SER A 46 26.31 -8.34 -3.56
N GLY A 47 27.03 -7.30 -3.09
CA GLY A 47 28.49 -7.20 -3.16
C GLY A 47 29.02 -6.45 -4.39
N ILE A 48 28.15 -5.91 -5.23
CA ILE A 48 28.54 -5.06 -6.36
C ILE A 48 28.34 -3.59 -5.98
N GLU A 49 29.11 -2.67 -6.58
CA GLU A 49 28.85 -1.24 -6.42
C GLU A 49 27.48 -0.90 -7.05
N PRO A 50 26.59 -0.19 -6.34
CA PRO A 50 25.30 0.21 -6.89
C PRO A 50 25.52 1.10 -8.11
N LYS A 51 25.08 0.63 -9.28
CA LYS A 51 25.19 1.34 -10.56
C LYS A 51 23.81 1.57 -11.14
N GLY A 52 23.49 2.83 -11.41
CA GLY A 52 22.26 3.22 -12.09
C GLY A 52 21.60 4.45 -11.46
N ASP A 53 20.59 4.97 -12.14
CA ASP A 53 19.71 5.99 -11.58
C ASP A 53 18.78 5.36 -10.53
N THR A 54 18.76 5.95 -9.34
CA THR A 54 17.84 5.56 -8.25
C THR A 54 16.38 5.91 -8.56
N TRP A 55 16.13 6.64 -9.65
CA TRP A 55 14.82 7.13 -10.06
C TRP A 55 14.02 6.05 -10.78
N ILE A 56 13.27 5.27 -9.99
CA ILE A 56 12.27 4.34 -10.52
C ILE A 56 10.97 5.10 -10.83
N ARG A 57 10.37 4.79 -11.98
CA ARG A 57 9.03 5.25 -12.33
C ARG A 57 8.01 4.53 -11.47
N PHE A 58 7.57 5.19 -10.40
CA PHE A 58 6.44 4.74 -9.59
C PHE A 58 5.22 4.52 -10.48
N GLN A 59 4.61 3.37 -10.32
CA GLN A 59 3.50 2.94 -11.17
C GLN A 59 2.22 3.59 -10.67
N ILE A 60 1.40 4.10 -11.58
CA ILE A 60 0.11 4.75 -11.25
C ILE A 60 -0.84 3.85 -10.44
N ARG A 61 -0.61 2.54 -10.46
CA ARG A 61 -1.38 1.51 -9.74
C ARG A 61 -1.42 1.74 -8.23
N TYR A 62 -0.32 2.22 -7.62
CA TYR A 62 -0.30 2.53 -6.18
C TYR A 62 -1.27 3.66 -5.82
N TYR A 63 -1.36 4.67 -6.70
CA TYR A 63 -2.29 5.79 -6.53
C TYR A 63 -3.74 5.36 -6.73
N MET A 64 -4.04 4.51 -7.73
CA MET A 64 -5.39 3.97 -7.94
C MET A 64 -5.89 3.19 -6.72
N PHE A 65 -5.04 2.36 -6.11
CA PHE A 65 -5.40 1.64 -4.89
C PHE A 65 -5.65 2.59 -3.71
N ALA A 66 -4.78 3.57 -3.49
CA ALA A 66 -4.94 4.56 -2.43
C ALA A 66 -6.24 5.36 -2.59
N LEU A 67 -6.58 5.79 -3.82
CA LEU A 67 -7.79 6.54 -4.10
C LEU A 67 -9.06 5.72 -3.82
N VAL A 68 -9.11 4.48 -4.32
CA VAL A 68 -10.26 3.58 -4.07
C VAL A 68 -10.40 3.29 -2.57
N PHE A 69 -9.28 3.08 -1.86
CA PHE A 69 -9.27 2.89 -0.41
C PHE A 69 -9.78 4.13 0.34
N THR A 70 -9.27 5.32 0.02
CA THR A 70 -9.69 6.56 0.69
C THR A 70 -11.16 6.88 0.47
N VAL A 71 -11.69 6.64 -0.74
CA VAL A 71 -13.12 6.84 -1.01
C VAL A 71 -13.96 5.85 -0.19
N SER A 72 -13.58 4.57 -0.17
CA SER A 72 -14.27 3.56 0.63
C SER A 72 -14.17 3.81 2.15
N ASP A 73 -13.06 4.35 2.63
CA ASP A 73 -12.88 4.74 4.04
C ASP A 73 -13.89 5.82 4.45
N VAL A 74 -14.01 6.88 3.64
CA VAL A 74 -15.00 7.95 3.85
C VAL A 74 -16.43 7.42 3.85
N GLU A 75 -16.74 6.42 3.02
CA GLU A 75 -18.05 5.76 3.03
C GLU A 75 -18.36 5.08 4.36
N THR A 76 -17.38 4.41 4.98
CA THR A 76 -17.58 3.77 6.29
C THR A 76 -17.81 4.81 7.38
N VAL A 77 -17.14 5.96 7.31
CA VAL A 77 -17.36 7.10 8.22
C VAL A 77 -18.82 7.56 8.18
N PHE A 78 -19.48 7.54 7.02
CA PHE A 78 -20.92 7.84 6.93
C PHE A 78 -21.81 6.74 7.48
N LEU A 79 -21.39 5.47 7.41
CA LEU A 79 -22.14 4.34 7.98
C LEU A 79 -22.09 4.31 9.51
N TYR A 80 -21.04 4.83 10.14
CA TYR A 80 -20.87 4.79 11.60
C TYR A 80 -22.00 5.48 12.38
N PRO A 81 -22.36 6.76 12.12
CA PRO A 81 -23.44 7.44 12.82
C PRO A 81 -24.78 6.73 12.66
N TRP A 82 -25.07 6.23 11.45
CA TRP A 82 -26.27 5.44 11.20
C TRP A 82 -26.28 4.14 12.02
N ALA A 83 -25.16 3.41 12.06
CA ALA A 83 -25.05 2.16 12.79
C ALA A 83 -25.28 2.37 14.30
N ILE A 84 -24.82 3.49 14.85
CA ILE A 84 -25.03 3.85 16.26
C ILE A 84 -26.50 4.25 16.52
N ALA A 85 -27.13 4.98 15.59
CA ALA A 85 -28.50 5.48 15.74
C ALA A 85 -29.58 4.55 15.17
N PHE A 86 -29.23 3.32 14.76
CA PHE A 86 -30.13 2.39 14.06
C PHE A 86 -31.45 2.14 14.80
N GLY A 87 -31.42 2.10 16.14
CA GLY A 87 -32.60 1.88 16.97
C GLY A 87 -33.66 2.99 16.90
N ASP A 88 -33.25 4.24 16.62
CA ASP A 88 -34.13 5.41 16.66
C ASP A 88 -34.73 5.76 15.28
N LEU A 89 -34.07 5.30 14.20
CA LEU A 89 -34.40 5.67 12.81
C LEU A 89 -35.50 4.79 12.18
N GLY A 90 -35.80 3.63 12.79
CA GLY A 90 -36.82 2.69 12.33
C GLY A 90 -36.62 2.22 10.88
N LEU A 91 -37.72 1.86 10.20
CA LEU A 91 -37.71 1.36 8.81
C LEU A 91 -37.22 2.40 7.80
N PHE A 92 -37.37 3.69 8.08
CA PHE A 92 -36.98 4.76 7.17
C PHE A 92 -35.45 4.83 7.01
N GLY A 93 -34.71 4.91 8.13
CA GLY A 93 -33.24 4.91 8.07
C GLY A 93 -32.65 3.59 7.57
N PHE A 94 -33.37 2.47 7.70
CA PHE A 94 -32.94 1.21 7.12
C PHE A 94 -32.95 1.24 5.58
N VAL A 95 -34.01 1.77 4.97
CA VAL A 95 -34.11 1.90 3.51
C VAL A 95 -33.06 2.86 2.96
N GLU A 96 -32.84 3.99 3.64
CA GLU A 96 -31.83 4.97 3.24
C GLU A 96 -30.43 4.35 3.17
N VAL A 97 -30.06 3.51 4.13
CA VAL A 97 -28.74 2.87 4.12
C VAL A 97 -28.62 1.73 3.13
N ILE A 98 -29.69 0.98 2.86
CA ILE A 98 -29.69 0.02 1.75
C ILE A 98 -29.40 0.75 0.43
N VAL A 99 -30.08 1.87 0.18
CA VAL A 99 -29.87 2.67 -1.03
C VAL A 99 -28.45 3.24 -1.06
N PHE A 100 -27.96 3.74 0.07
CA PHE A 100 -26.59 4.24 0.19
C PHE A 100 -25.57 3.15 -0.15
N ILE A 101 -25.60 2.00 0.53
CA ILE A 101 -24.71 0.86 0.31
C ILE A 101 -24.80 0.38 -1.15
N PHE A 102 -25.99 0.35 -1.74
CA PHE A 102 -26.15 -0.04 -3.14
C PHE A 102 -25.35 0.88 -4.09
N VAL A 103 -25.43 2.20 -3.89
CA VAL A 103 -24.64 3.17 -4.67
C VAL A 103 -23.14 2.94 -4.48
N LEU A 104 -22.69 2.64 -3.26
CA LEU A 104 -21.27 2.36 -2.97
C LEU A 104 -20.79 1.11 -3.70
N ILE A 105 -21.56 0.03 -3.63
CA ILE A 105 -21.24 -1.23 -4.30
C ILE A 105 -21.15 -1.02 -5.81
N VAL A 106 -22.05 -0.23 -6.40
CA VAL A 106 -21.99 0.12 -7.83
C VAL A 106 -20.70 0.89 -8.15
N GLY A 107 -20.31 1.85 -7.31
CA GLY A 107 -19.05 2.59 -7.45
C GLY A 107 -17.82 1.69 -7.38
N LEU A 108 -17.79 0.77 -6.41
CA LEU A 108 -16.70 -0.19 -6.24
C LEU A 108 -16.62 -1.19 -7.40
N VAL A 109 -17.76 -1.74 -7.83
CA VAL A 109 -17.83 -2.65 -8.98
C VAL A 109 -17.35 -1.94 -10.25
N TYR A 110 -17.71 -0.67 -10.44
CA TYR A 110 -17.23 0.13 -11.57
C TYR A 110 -15.71 0.31 -11.54
N ALA A 111 -15.15 0.69 -10.39
CA ALA A 111 -13.71 0.84 -10.21
C ALA A 111 -12.96 -0.50 -10.44
N TRP A 112 -13.54 -1.60 -9.96
CA TRP A 112 -13.00 -2.94 -10.16
C TRP A 112 -13.01 -3.36 -11.64
N ARG A 113 -14.11 -3.12 -12.36
CA ARG A 113 -14.20 -3.39 -13.80
C ARG A 113 -13.23 -2.55 -14.64
N LYS A 114 -12.81 -1.40 -14.16
CA LYS A 114 -11.77 -0.57 -14.79
C LYS A 114 -10.33 -0.99 -14.44
N GLY A 115 -10.16 -2.04 -13.64
CA GLY A 115 -8.83 -2.54 -13.27
C GLY A 115 -8.10 -1.63 -12.27
N ALA A 116 -8.81 -0.75 -11.54
CA ALA A 116 -8.18 0.11 -10.53
C ALA A 116 -7.49 -0.70 -9.40
N SER A 117 -7.94 -1.93 -9.17
CA SER A 117 -7.38 -2.87 -8.18
C SER A 117 -6.58 -4.02 -8.79
N GLU A 118 -6.30 -4.00 -10.10
CA GLU A 118 -5.55 -5.08 -10.76
C GLU A 118 -4.02 -4.87 -10.62
N TRP A 119 -3.35 -5.88 -10.08
CA TRP A 119 -1.91 -5.85 -9.82
C TRP A 119 -1.06 -6.28 -11.04
N SER A 120 -1.63 -7.11 -11.93
CA SER A 120 -0.87 -7.82 -12.97
C SER A 120 -1.44 -7.57 -14.36
N GLN A 121 -0.87 -6.59 -15.04
CA GLN A 121 -0.75 -6.62 -16.51
C GLN A 121 0.73 -6.70 -16.81
N PHE A 122 1.27 -7.91 -16.85
CA PHE A 122 2.55 -8.11 -17.52
C PHE A 122 2.29 -8.01 -19.02
N PRO A 123 2.78 -6.99 -19.75
CA PRO A 123 2.92 -7.13 -21.18
C PRO A 123 3.85 -8.32 -21.38
N ASN A 124 3.48 -9.27 -22.23
CA ASN A 124 4.27 -10.47 -22.47
C ASN A 124 5.57 -10.12 -23.23
N SER A 125 6.52 -9.46 -22.54
CA SER A 125 7.82 -9.04 -23.05
C SER A 125 8.76 -10.23 -23.23
N ARG A 126 8.57 -11.30 -22.44
CA ARG A 126 9.28 -12.57 -22.59
C ARG A 126 9.05 -13.20 -23.97
N VAL A 127 7.84 -13.10 -24.52
CA VAL A 127 7.56 -13.59 -25.89
C VAL A 127 8.21 -12.71 -26.97
N ARG A 128 8.36 -11.39 -26.75
CA ARG A 128 9.07 -10.52 -27.71
C ARG A 128 10.58 -10.76 -27.71
N MET A 129 11.19 -11.03 -26.56
CA MET A 129 12.63 -11.30 -26.48
C MET A 129 13.00 -12.65 -27.09
N THR A 130 12.22 -13.71 -26.83
CA THR A 130 12.46 -15.04 -27.43
C THR A 130 12.17 -15.06 -28.92
N ALA A 131 11.15 -14.32 -29.39
CA ALA A 131 10.86 -14.19 -30.82
C ALA A 131 11.99 -13.47 -31.59
N GLY A 132 12.53 -12.38 -31.02
CA GLY A 132 13.64 -11.62 -31.61
C GLY A 132 14.94 -12.43 -31.72
N GLU A 133 15.29 -13.17 -30.67
CA GLU A 133 16.50 -14.00 -30.66
C GLU A 133 16.40 -15.18 -31.65
N SER A 134 15.22 -15.81 -31.77
CA SER A 134 15.00 -16.90 -32.72
C SER A 134 15.08 -16.47 -34.19
N ASN A 135 14.67 -15.22 -34.49
CA ASN A 135 14.72 -14.67 -35.84
C ASN A 135 16.15 -14.32 -36.24
N THR A 136 16.92 -13.74 -35.32
CA THR A 136 18.35 -13.47 -35.51
C THR A 136 19.15 -14.76 -35.71
N LYS A 137 18.90 -15.81 -34.90
CA LYS A 137 19.55 -17.12 -35.10
C LYS A 137 19.15 -17.79 -36.42
N ARG A 138 17.89 -17.68 -36.85
CA ARG A 138 17.47 -18.22 -38.15
C ARG A 138 18.14 -17.49 -39.32
N LYS A 139 18.26 -16.16 -39.26
CA LYS A 139 18.94 -15.37 -40.31
C LYS A 139 20.45 -15.66 -40.40
N THR A 140 21.15 -15.82 -39.27
CA THR A 140 22.57 -16.17 -39.28
C THR A 140 22.80 -17.57 -39.82
N LEU A 141 21.99 -18.55 -39.42
CA LEU A 141 22.08 -19.93 -39.91
C LEU A 141 21.76 -20.05 -41.41
N SER A 142 20.85 -19.24 -41.95
CA SER A 142 20.56 -19.21 -43.39
C SER A 142 21.64 -18.53 -44.24
N SER A 143 22.53 -17.73 -43.64
CA SER A 143 23.62 -17.05 -44.37
C SER A 143 24.90 -17.88 -44.49
N ILE A 144 24.97 -19.00 -43.77
CA ILE A 144 26.13 -19.91 -43.70
C ILE A 144 25.97 -21.09 -44.68
N ARG A 145 24.85 -21.17 -45.40
CA ARG A 145 24.56 -22.18 -46.43
C ARG A 145 24.43 -21.53 -47.79
#